data_AF-A0A3D3H1Q3-F1
#
_entry.id   AF-A0A3D3H1Q3-F1
#
_cell.length_a   1.000
_cell.length_b   1.000
_cell.length_c   1.000
_cell.angle_alpha   90.00
_cell.angle_beta   90.00
_cell.angle_gamma   90.00
#
_symmetry.space_group_name_H-M   'P 1'
#
loop_
_entity.id
_entity.type
_entity.pdbx_description
1 polymer ?
#
loop_
_entity_poly.entity_id
_entity_poly.type
_entity_poly.pdbx_seq_one_letter_code
_entity_poly.pdbx_strand_id
1 'polypeptide(L)' 'KFIQKRQREDGRSFVSRTRIEVSRYGGEKVIVFRVVLANPLTTKEILQDILQQQCLLAQESENFLPELLRAAK' A
#
# COMPACT_ATOMS: atom_id res chain seq x y z
N LYS A 1 -2.12 2.31 -8.36
CA LYS A 1 -3.39 1.55 -8.53
C LYS A 1 -3.14 0.04 -8.56
N PHE A 2 -1.99 -0.40 -9.10
CA PHE A 2 -1.59 -1.80 -9.26
C PHE A 2 -1.76 -2.69 -8.02
N ILE A 3 -1.04 -2.39 -6.92
CA ILE A 3 -1.07 -3.19 -5.67
C ILE A 3 -2.51 -3.45 -5.18
N GLN A 4 -3.35 -2.41 -5.19
CA GLN A 4 -4.72 -2.49 -4.69
C GLN A 4 -5.64 -3.36 -5.56
N LYS A 5 -5.42 -3.35 -6.88
CA LYS A 5 -6.16 -4.21 -7.82
C LYS A 5 -5.79 -5.67 -7.57
N ARG A 6 -4.49 -5.96 -7.44
CA ARG A 6 -3.97 -7.31 -7.18
C ARG A 6 -4.44 -7.86 -5.84
N GLN A 7 -4.40 -7.07 -4.76
CA GLN A 7 -4.95 -7.48 -3.46
C GLN A 7 -6.44 -7.84 -3.51
N ARG A 8 -7.23 -7.07 -4.28
CA ARG A 8 -8.66 -7.37 -4.47
C ARG A 8 -8.88 -8.67 -5.25
N GLU A 9 -8.06 -8.94 -6.27
CA GLU A 9 -8.12 -10.17 -7.07
C GLU A 9 -7.73 -11.42 -6.24
N ASP A 10 -6.77 -11.27 -5.33
CA ASP A 10 -6.29 -12.35 -4.45
C ASP A 10 -7.27 -12.69 -3.31
N GLY A 11 -8.16 -11.76 -2.94
CA GLY A 11 -9.29 -12.02 -2.03
C GLY A 11 -8.94 -12.27 -0.56
N ARG A 12 -7.66 -12.26 -0.19
CA ARG A 12 -7.19 -12.55 1.19
C ARG A 12 -7.26 -11.35 2.13
N SER A 13 -6.94 -10.16 1.61
CA SER A 13 -6.89 -8.92 2.40
C SER A 13 -7.08 -7.70 1.51
N PHE A 14 -7.59 -6.60 2.06
CA PHE A 14 -7.78 -5.36 1.29
C PHE A 14 -7.55 -4.13 2.16
N VAL A 15 -6.72 -3.21 1.66
CA VAL A 15 -6.55 -1.88 2.25
C VAL A 15 -7.06 -0.81 1.30
N SER A 16 -7.77 0.18 1.84
CA SER A 16 -8.27 1.31 1.06
C SER A 16 -7.15 2.30 0.74
N ARG A 17 -7.42 3.25 -0.16
CA ARG A 17 -6.53 4.38 -0.42
C ARG A 17 -7.28 5.65 -0.09
N THR A 18 -6.57 6.62 0.47
CA THR A 18 -7.08 7.97 0.66
C THR A 18 -6.05 8.97 0.16
N ARG A 19 -6.47 10.23 0.06
CA ARG A 19 -5.61 11.33 -0.32
C ARG A 19 -5.54 12.27 0.86
N ILE A 20 -4.34 12.47 1.40
CA ILE A 20 -4.10 13.38 2.51
C ILE A 20 -3.18 14.51 2.06
N GLU A 21 -3.38 15.67 2.66
CA GLU A 21 -2.44 16.78 2.57
C GLU A 21 -1.25 16.50 3.48
N VAL A 22 -0.04 16.67 2.95
CA VAL A 22 1.19 16.39 3.71
C VAL A 22 2.03 17.66 3.78
N SER A 23 2.11 18.25 4.97
CA SER A 23 2.84 19.51 5.19
C SER A 23 4.31 19.43 4.79
N ARG A 24 4.96 18.27 4.99
CA ARG A 24 6.35 18.03 4.57
C ARG A 24 6.56 18.20 3.06
N TYR A 25 5.52 18.03 2.26
CA TYR A 25 5.56 18.19 0.80
C TYR A 25 4.86 19.48 0.35
N GLY A 26 4.86 20.53 1.18
CA GLY A 26 4.30 21.83 0.80
C GLY A 26 2.77 21.87 0.70
N GLY A 27 2.07 20.98 1.40
CA GLY A 27 0.60 20.88 1.28
C GLY A 27 0.16 20.09 0.05
N GLU A 28 1.07 19.35 -0.59
CA GLU A 28 0.71 18.48 -1.70
C GLU A 28 -0.18 17.32 -1.25
N LYS A 29 -1.11 16.96 -2.12
CA LYS A 29 -2.06 15.89 -1.86
C LYS A 29 -1.48 14.54 -2.28
N VAL A 30 -1.04 13.76 -1.30
CA VAL A 30 -0.43 12.44 -1.52
C VAL A 30 -1.45 11.32 -1.33
N ILE A 31 -1.36 10.31 -2.20
CA ILE A 31 -2.18 9.09 -2.08
C ILE A 31 -1.47 8.11 -1.14
N VAL A 32 -2.16 7.69 -0.08
CA VAL A 32 -1.66 6.75 0.92
C VAL A 32 -2.61 5.56 1.07
N PHE A 33 -2.08 4.43 1.54
CA PHE A 33 -2.93 3.35 2.02
C PHE A 33 -3.56 3.74 3.36
N ARG A 34 -4.86 3.44 3.51
CA ARG A 34 -5.61 3.66 4.75
C ARG A 34 -6.18 2.35 5.24
N VAL A 35 -5.80 2.01 6.47
CA VAL A 35 -6.21 0.80 7.18
C VAL A 35 -7.16 1.20 8.31
N VAL A 36 -8.23 0.42 8.50
CA VAL A 36 -9.15 0.55 9.62
C VAL A 36 -9.14 -0.76 10.38
N LEU A 37 -8.74 -0.73 11.65
CA LEU A 37 -8.69 -1.90 12.52
C LEU A 37 -10.01 -2.01 13.30
N ALA A 38 -11.02 -2.60 12.67
CA ALA A 38 -12.33 -2.79 13.27
C ALA A 38 -12.68 -4.27 13.53
N ASN A 39 -11.96 -5.21 12.91
CA ASN A 39 -12.21 -6.64 13.10
C ASN A 39 -11.45 -7.15 14.34
N PRO A 40 -12.15 -7.62 15.39
CA PRO A 40 -11.51 -8.11 16.62
C PRO A 40 -10.69 -9.39 16.41
N LEU A 41 -10.85 -10.07 15.27
CA LEU A 41 -10.06 -11.24 14.89
C LEU A 41 -8.75 -10.85 14.15
N THR A 42 -8.50 -9.56 13.92
CA THR A 42 -7.25 -9.10 13.31
C THR A 42 -6.12 -9.17 14.33
N THR A 43 -5.17 -10.08 14.10
CA THR A 43 -3.96 -10.22 14.90
C THR A 43 -2.79 -9.45 14.30
N LYS A 44 -1.67 -9.33 15.03
CA LYS A 44 -0.45 -8.68 14.53
C LYS A 44 0.16 -9.43 13.35
N GLU A 45 0.06 -10.74 13.36
CA GLU A 45 0.55 -11.64 12.32
C GLU A 45 -0.19 -11.34 11.00
N ILE A 46 -1.51 -11.18 11.04
CA ILE A 46 -2.30 -10.76 9.88
C ILE A 46 -1.83 -9.41 9.33
N LEU A 47 -1.48 -8.46 10.19
CA LEU A 47 -0.96 -7.15 9.75
C LEU A 47 0.42 -7.28 9.09
N GLN A 48 1.29 -8.14 9.62
CA GLN A 48 2.60 -8.43 9.04
C GLN A 48 2.46 -9.10 7.67
N ASP A 49 1.56 -10.08 7.54
CA ASP A 49 1.28 -10.76 6.27
C ASP A 49 0.76 -9.79 5.22
N ILE A 50 -0.12 -8.85 5.59
CA ILE A 50 -0.62 -7.80 4.69
C ILE A 50 0.54 -6.92 4.18
N LEU A 51 1.46 -6.52 5.06
CA LEU A 51 2.61 -5.70 4.67
C LEU A 51 3.56 -6.49 3.76
N GLN A 52 3.84 -7.75 4.10
CA GLN A 52 4.68 -8.62 3.28
C GLN A 52 4.08 -8.84 1.89
N GLN A 53 2.78 -9.10 1.81
CA GLN A 53 2.04 -9.22 0.56
C GLN A 53 2.15 -7.94 -0.27
N GLN A 54 2.00 -6.76 0.33
CA GLN A 54 2.14 -5.48 -0.38
C GLN A 54 3.54 -5.29 -0.94
N CYS A 55 4.58 -5.64 -0.19
CA CYS A 55 5.97 -5.58 -0.66
C CYS A 55 6.22 -6.54 -1.83
N LEU A 56 5.71 -7.78 -1.76
CA LEU A 56 5.82 -8.75 -2.85
C LEU A 56 5.07 -8.26 -4.10
N LEU A 57 3.84 -7.77 -3.95
CA LEU A 57 3.07 -7.20 -5.06
C LEU A 57 3.76 -5.95 -5.63
N ALA A 58 4.49 -5.17 -4.84
CA ALA A 58 5.24 -4.03 -5.37
C ALA A 58 6.37 -4.47 -6.30
N GLN A 59 7.01 -5.63 -6.04
CA GLN A 59 8.07 -6.20 -6.87
C GLN A 59 7.58 -6.60 -8.27
N GLU A 60 6.30 -6.96 -8.41
CA GLU A 60 5.67 -7.24 -9.71
C GLU A 60 5.46 -5.96 -10.57
N SER A 61 5.75 -4.77 -10.04
CA SER A 61 5.55 -3.54 -10.80
C SER A 61 6.68 -3.30 -11.80
N GLU A 62 6.43 -3.60 -13.07
CA GLU A 62 7.41 -3.40 -14.16
C GLU A 62 7.67 -1.92 -14.48
N ASN A 63 6.70 -1.03 -14.21
CA ASN A 63 6.80 0.39 -14.58
C ASN A 63 7.23 1.29 -13.41
N PHE A 64 6.54 1.20 -12.28
CA PHE A 64 6.69 2.20 -11.22
C PHE A 64 7.80 1.89 -10.21
N LEU A 65 8.08 0.61 -9.94
CA LEU A 65 9.13 0.26 -8.99
C LEU A 65 10.53 0.65 -9.50
N PRO A 66 10.91 0.37 -10.77
CA PRO A 66 12.21 0.81 -11.29
C PRO A 66 12.37 2.34 -11.27
N GLU A 67 11.33 3.09 -11.64
CA GLU A 67 11.35 4.56 -11.60
C GLU A 67 11.57 5.10 -10.19
N LEU A 68 10.88 4.51 -9.20
CA LEU A 68 10.98 4.92 -7.81
C LEU A 68 12.36 4.62 -7.23
N LEU A 69 12.94 3.44 -7.53
CA LEU A 69 14.30 3.10 -7.11
C LEU A 69 15.37 4.00 -7.74
N ARG A 70 15.15 4.46 -8.98
CA ARG A 70 16.03 5.45 -9.63
C ARG A 70 15.95 6.82 -8.97
N ALA A 71 14.75 7.25 -8.56
CA ALA A 71 14.54 8.54 -7.89
C ALA A 71 14.99 8.56 -6.41
N ALA A 72 15.14 7.39 -5.79
CA ALA A 72 15.60 7.24 -4.41
C ALA A 72 17.13 7.16 -4.26
N LYS A 73 17.87 7.10 -5.37
CA LYS A 73 19.34 7.26 -5.43
C LYS A 73 19.70 8.73 -5.56
#